data_AF-A0AAI8EU64-F1
#
_entry.id   AF-A0AAI8EU64-F1
#
_cell.length_a   1.000
_cell.length_b   1.000
_cell.length_c   1.000
_cell.angle_alpha   90.00
_cell.angle_beta   90.00
_cell.angle_gamma   90.00
#
_symmetry.space_group_name_H-M   'P 1'
#
loop_
_entity.id
_entity.type
_entity.pdbx_description
1 polymer ?
#
loop_
_entity_poly.entity_id
_entity_poly.type
_entity_poly.pdbx_seq_one_letter_code
_entity_poly.pdbx_strand_id
1 'polypeptide(L)'
;MLLLAIVLAVSVPAGPQLLVGQSFETFATQTDSMCPGRHARSITPGDLDFAQETFEAQLRPRTRTRLEAANTAATRCADRNGLSCQVEATLEALQQTRLLARFSRYVCSHPSPS
;
A
#
# COMPACT_ATOMS: atom_id res chain seq x y z
N MET A 1 -14.10 22.92 44.67
CA MET A 1 -13.79 21.51 44.40
C MET A 1 -13.89 21.30 42.90
N LEU A 2 -12.76 21.08 42.22
CA LEU A 2 -12.70 20.88 40.77
C LEU A 2 -12.64 19.37 40.51
N LEU A 3 -13.71 18.78 39.97
CA LEU A 3 -13.75 17.36 39.60
C LEU A 3 -13.11 17.19 38.22
N LEU A 4 -11.90 16.61 38.18
CA LEU A 4 -11.29 16.13 36.93
C LEU A 4 -12.06 14.90 36.46
N ALA A 5 -12.81 15.04 35.36
CA ALA A 5 -13.38 13.90 34.65
C ALA A 5 -12.30 13.25 33.79
N ILE A 6 -11.82 12.08 34.21
CA ILE A 6 -10.90 11.25 33.42
C ILE A 6 -11.74 10.53 32.35
N VAL A 7 -11.65 11.00 31.11
CA VAL A 7 -12.22 10.30 29.96
C VAL A 7 -11.29 9.15 29.62
N LEU A 8 -11.71 7.93 29.94
CA LEU A 8 -11.05 6.70 29.49
C LEU A 8 -11.25 6.57 27.98
N ALA A 9 -10.25 7.00 27.20
CA ALA A 9 -10.18 6.70 25.78
C ALA A 9 -9.99 5.19 25.62
N VAL A 10 -11.08 4.47 25.34
CA VAL A 10 -11.02 3.06 24.94
C VAL A 10 -10.33 3.01 23.57
N SER A 11 -9.05 2.61 23.56
CA SER A 11 -8.33 2.27 22.34
C SER A 11 -8.91 0.98 21.77
N VAL A 12 -9.85 1.11 20.83
CA VAL A 12 -10.30 -0.04 20.04
C VAL A 12 -9.09 -0.57 19.27
N PRO A 13 -8.67 -1.84 19.45
CA PRO A 13 -7.59 -2.39 18.66
C PRO A 13 -8.00 -2.33 17.19
N ALA A 14 -7.18 -1.66 16.38
CA ALA A 14 -7.36 -1.66 14.93
C ALA A 14 -7.30 -3.13 14.47
N GLY A 15 -8.43 -3.65 13.98
CA GLY A 15 -8.49 -4.99 13.41
C GLY A 15 -7.50 -5.15 12.24
N PRO A 16 -7.22 -6.39 11.80
CA PRO A 16 -6.35 -6.63 10.67
C PRO A 16 -6.80 -5.82 9.46
N GLN A 17 -5.88 -5.02 8.93
CA GLN A 17 -6.10 -4.19 7.77
C GLN A 17 -6.04 -5.07 6.51
N LEU A 18 -7.16 -5.21 5.81
CA LEU A 18 -7.26 -6.04 4.61
C LEU A 18 -7.13 -5.19 3.36
N LEU A 19 -6.34 -5.69 2.41
CA LEU A 19 -6.24 -5.14 1.06
C LEU A 19 -7.29 -5.83 0.19
N VAL A 20 -8.28 -5.07 -0.26
CA VAL A 20 -9.47 -5.55 -0.97
C VAL A 20 -9.75 -4.63 -2.16
N GLY A 21 -9.12 -4.90 -3.30
CA GLY A 21 -9.30 -4.10 -4.51
C GLY A 21 -8.82 -4.79 -5.79
N GLN A 22 -9.34 -4.38 -6.94
CA GLN A 22 -9.00 -5.00 -8.23
C GLN A 22 -7.50 -4.90 -8.56
N SER A 23 -6.87 -3.76 -8.23
CA SER A 23 -5.43 -3.57 -8.44
C SER A 23 -4.61 -4.45 -7.50
N PHE A 24 -5.08 -4.69 -6.27
CA PHE A 24 -4.48 -5.66 -5.36
C PHE A 24 -4.60 -7.08 -5.89
N GLU A 25 -5.77 -7.51 -6.36
CA GLU A 25 -5.93 -8.86 -6.94
C GLU A 25 -5.05 -9.06 -8.18
N THR A 26 -4.92 -8.02 -9.00
CA THR A 26 -4.03 -8.04 -10.17
C THR A 26 -2.57 -8.18 -9.74
N PHE A 27 -2.13 -7.37 -8.77
CA PHE A 27 -0.80 -7.45 -8.17
C PHE A 27 -0.53 -8.83 -7.56
N ALA A 28 -1.44 -9.33 -6.73
CA ALA A 28 -1.30 -10.59 -6.03
C ALA A 28 -1.24 -11.76 -7.02
N THR A 29 -2.10 -11.76 -8.03
CA THR A 29 -2.09 -12.80 -9.09
C THR A 29 -0.80 -12.77 -9.89
N GLN A 30 -0.33 -11.59 -10.30
CA GLN A 30 0.94 -11.45 -11.00
C GLN A 30 2.11 -11.95 -10.13
N THR A 31 2.16 -11.53 -8.88
CA THR A 31 3.24 -11.89 -7.94
C THR A 31 3.21 -13.39 -7.62
N ASP A 32 2.05 -13.96 -7.31
CA ASP A 32 1.92 -15.39 -7.00
C ASP A 32 2.29 -16.28 -8.21
N SER A 33 2.03 -15.83 -9.44
CA SER A 33 2.48 -16.54 -10.65
C SER A 33 3.99 -16.47 -10.89
N MET A 34 4.63 -15.36 -10.51
CA MET A 34 6.06 -15.14 -10.74
C MET A 34 6.94 -15.67 -9.60
N CYS A 35 6.49 -15.54 -8.37
CA CYS A 35 7.24 -15.88 -7.15
C CYS A 35 6.28 -16.36 -6.03
N PRO A 36 5.71 -17.58 -6.13
CA PRO A 36 4.66 -18.06 -5.21
C PRO A 36 5.09 -18.10 -3.74
N GLY A 37 6.38 -18.31 -3.45
CA GLY A 37 6.92 -18.26 -2.09
C GLY A 37 6.85 -16.88 -1.43
N ARG A 38 6.39 -15.85 -2.15
CA ARG A 38 6.21 -14.51 -1.63
C ARG A 38 4.86 -14.28 -0.97
N HIS A 39 3.90 -15.17 -1.19
CA HIS A 39 2.58 -15.13 -0.57
C HIS A 39 1.97 -13.72 -0.62
N ALA A 40 1.83 -13.15 -1.82
CA ALA A 40 1.47 -11.73 -1.97
C ALA A 40 0.11 -11.38 -1.34
N ARG A 41 -0.77 -12.36 -1.21
CA ARG A 41 -2.07 -12.23 -0.52
C ARG A 41 -1.97 -12.08 1.00
N SER A 42 -0.82 -12.42 1.57
CA SER A 42 -0.53 -12.29 3.00
C SER A 42 0.34 -11.08 3.32
N ILE A 43 0.69 -10.26 2.31
CA ILE A 43 1.47 -9.05 2.54
C ILE A 43 0.67 -8.06 3.40
N THR A 44 1.32 -7.46 4.39
CA THR A 44 0.68 -6.43 5.19
C THR A 44 0.62 -5.10 4.41
N PRO A 45 -0.30 -4.19 4.73
CA PRO A 45 -0.27 -2.85 4.16
C PRO A 45 1.07 -2.14 4.41
N GLY A 46 1.70 -2.30 5.57
CA GLY A 46 3.00 -1.68 5.86
C GLY A 46 4.14 -2.22 5.00
N ASP A 47 4.19 -3.53 4.81
CA ASP A 47 5.19 -4.17 3.93
C ASP A 47 5.04 -3.74 2.48
N LEU A 48 3.79 -3.58 2.04
CA LEU A 48 3.47 -3.17 0.68
C LEU A 48 3.72 -1.69 0.45
N ASP A 49 3.41 -0.84 1.43
CA ASP A 49 3.74 0.59 1.45
C ASP A 49 5.24 0.81 1.31
N PHE A 50 6.05 0.13 2.13
CA PHE A 50 7.51 0.16 2.02
C PHE A 50 8.02 -0.27 0.65
N ALA A 51 7.45 -1.36 0.09
CA ALA A 51 7.82 -1.83 -1.24
C ALA A 51 7.47 -0.81 -2.33
N GLN A 52 6.32 -0.12 -2.21
CA GLN A 52 5.90 0.94 -3.13
C GLN A 52 6.86 2.11 -3.07
N GLU A 53 7.15 2.65 -1.88
CA GLU A 53 8.07 3.78 -1.71
C GLU A 53 9.46 3.49 -2.31
N THR A 54 10.01 2.32 -2.01
CA THR A 54 11.34 1.90 -2.49
C THR A 54 11.36 1.64 -4.00
N PHE A 55 10.28 1.15 -4.58
CA PHE A 55 10.12 1.04 -6.03
C PHE A 55 10.04 2.42 -6.70
N GLU A 56 9.23 3.33 -6.14
CA GLU A 56 9.03 4.68 -6.64
C GLU A 56 10.31 5.51 -6.64
N ALA A 57 11.15 5.32 -5.61
CA ALA A 57 12.47 5.94 -5.52
C ALA A 57 13.41 5.57 -6.68
N GLN A 58 13.19 4.41 -7.33
CA GLN A 58 14.00 3.93 -8.46
C GLN A 58 13.45 4.35 -9.83
N LEU A 59 12.31 5.03 -9.87
CA LEU A 59 11.71 5.50 -11.10
C LEU A 59 12.49 6.68 -11.67
N ARG A 60 12.56 6.75 -13.01
CA ARG A 60 13.05 7.95 -13.69
C ARG A 60 12.14 9.13 -13.35
N PRO A 61 12.66 10.36 -13.24
CA PRO A 61 11.88 11.52 -12.79
C PRO A 61 10.55 11.69 -13.54
N ARG A 62 10.55 11.60 -14.87
CA ARG A 62 9.33 11.72 -15.69
C ARG A 62 8.29 10.63 -15.42
N THR A 63 8.73 9.42 -15.09
CA THR A 63 7.82 8.31 -14.76
C THR A 63 7.25 8.50 -13.36
N ARG A 64 8.09 8.92 -12.41
CA ARG A 64 7.69 9.24 -11.05
C ARG A 64 6.64 10.36 -11.02
N THR A 65 6.87 11.47 -11.71
CA THR A 65 5.89 12.57 -11.79
C THR A 65 4.54 12.13 -12.37
N ARG A 66 4.53 11.21 -13.35
CA ARG A 66 3.27 10.67 -13.90
C ARG A 66 2.54 9.79 -12.88
N LEU A 67 3.28 9.01 -12.10
CA LEU A 67 2.71 8.20 -11.02
C LEU A 67 2.15 9.08 -9.92
N GLU A 68 2.92 10.06 -9.45
CA GLU A 68 2.49 11.04 -8.43
C GLU A 68 1.21 11.78 -8.88
N ALA A 69 1.11 12.17 -10.14
CA ALA A 69 -0.09 12.83 -10.68
C ALA A 69 -1.32 11.91 -10.75
N ALA A 70 -1.14 10.60 -10.91
CA ALA A 70 -2.22 9.61 -10.90
C ALA A 70 -2.58 9.15 -9.48
N ASN A 71 -1.66 9.30 -8.53
CA ASN A 71 -1.87 8.87 -7.16
C ASN A 71 -2.73 9.88 -6.39
N THR A 72 -3.99 9.51 -6.15
CA THR A 72 -4.99 10.36 -5.46
C THR A 72 -5.09 10.07 -3.96
N ALA A 73 -4.18 9.26 -3.42
CA ALA A 73 -4.26 8.74 -2.06
C ALA A 73 -4.35 9.86 -1.00
N ALA A 74 -3.53 10.92 -1.15
CA ALA A 74 -3.51 12.06 -0.23
C ALA A 74 -4.90 12.70 -0.03
N THR A 75 -5.67 12.85 -1.11
CA THR A 75 -7.02 13.43 -1.05
C THR A 75 -8.06 12.38 -0.66
N ARG A 76 -8.00 11.19 -1.26
CA ARG A 76 -9.03 10.14 -1.09
C ARG A 76 -9.01 9.51 0.31
N CYS A 77 -7.85 9.48 0.95
CA CYS A 77 -7.61 8.78 2.20
C CYS A 77 -7.35 9.72 3.38
N ALA A 78 -7.55 11.04 3.22
CA ALA A 78 -7.22 12.05 4.24
C ALA A 78 -7.89 11.76 5.61
N ASP A 79 -9.13 11.29 5.61
CA ASP A 79 -9.92 11.02 6.82
C ASP A 79 -9.90 9.54 7.24
N ARG A 80 -9.01 8.73 6.65
CA ARG A 80 -8.92 7.28 6.90
C ARG A 80 -7.68 6.97 7.72
N ASN A 81 -7.87 6.22 8.81
CA ASN A 81 -6.76 5.67 9.58
C ASN A 81 -6.21 4.41 8.92
N GLY A 82 -4.90 4.19 9.07
CA GLY A 82 -4.21 3.01 8.54
C GLY A 82 -3.71 3.17 7.10
N LEU A 83 -2.93 2.18 6.64
CA LEU A 83 -2.23 2.24 5.36
C LEU A 83 -3.00 1.62 4.20
N SER A 84 -4.01 0.79 4.46
CA SER A 84 -4.73 0.07 3.38
C SER A 84 -5.27 1.00 2.29
N CYS A 85 -5.94 2.10 2.67
CA CYS A 85 -6.46 3.06 1.68
C CYS A 85 -5.35 3.68 0.83
N GLN A 86 -4.23 4.06 1.47
CA GLN A 86 -3.09 4.69 0.81
C GLN A 86 -2.46 3.71 -0.18
N VAL A 87 -2.16 2.50 0.28
CA VAL A 87 -1.53 1.44 -0.50
C VAL A 87 -2.38 0.99 -1.68
N GLU A 88 -3.70 0.87 -1.49
CA GLU A 88 -4.64 0.55 -2.58
C GLU A 88 -4.69 1.66 -3.64
N ALA A 89 -4.75 2.93 -3.22
CA ALA A 89 -4.71 4.07 -4.14
C ALA A 89 -3.40 4.09 -4.94
N THR A 90 -2.27 3.77 -4.30
CA THR A 90 -0.98 3.64 -4.98
C THR A 90 -0.96 2.47 -5.97
N LEU A 91 -1.53 1.30 -5.63
CA LEU A 91 -1.67 0.18 -6.57
C LEU A 91 -2.53 0.54 -7.79
N GLU A 92 -3.62 1.27 -7.59
CA GLU A 92 -4.46 1.77 -8.68
C GLU A 92 -3.68 2.73 -9.57
N ALA A 93 -2.90 3.65 -8.99
CA ALA A 93 -2.06 4.58 -9.75
C ALA A 93 -0.97 3.84 -10.54
N LEU A 94 -0.34 2.82 -9.94
CA LEU A 94 0.60 1.93 -10.62
C LEU A 94 -0.07 1.18 -11.78
N GLN A 95 -1.33 0.76 -11.63
CA GLN A 95 -2.09 0.14 -12.72
C GLN A 95 -2.38 1.13 -13.85
N GLN A 96 -2.92 2.31 -13.52
CA GLN A 96 -3.25 3.37 -14.48
C GLN A 96 -2.04 3.83 -15.29
N THR A 97 -0.88 3.91 -14.65
CA THR A 97 0.39 4.30 -15.28
C THR A 97 1.16 3.14 -15.93
N ARG A 98 0.56 1.94 -15.98
CA ARG A 98 1.14 0.72 -16.55
C ARG A 98 2.46 0.28 -15.89
N LEU A 99 2.63 0.60 -14.61
CA LEU A 99 3.77 0.22 -13.78
C LEU A 99 3.51 -1.04 -12.94
N LEU A 100 2.26 -1.45 -12.74
CA LEU A 100 1.89 -2.55 -11.83
C LEU A 100 2.62 -3.87 -12.12
N ALA A 101 2.78 -4.26 -13.39
CA ALA A 101 3.52 -5.48 -13.75
C ALA A 101 5.02 -5.37 -13.43
N ARG A 102 5.60 -4.17 -13.56
CA ARG A 102 7.00 -3.92 -13.19
C ARG A 102 7.16 -3.94 -11.67
N PHE A 103 6.21 -3.38 -10.95
CA PHE A 103 6.16 -3.40 -9.49
C PHE A 103 6.03 -4.83 -8.94
N SER A 104 5.15 -5.66 -9.52
CA SER A 104 5.01 -7.07 -9.12
C SER A 104 6.33 -7.84 -9.26
N ARG A 105 7.11 -7.59 -10.31
CA ARG A 105 8.47 -8.16 -10.47
C ARG A 105 9.47 -7.62 -9.44
N TYR A 106 9.32 -6.35 -9.07
CA TYR A 106 10.18 -5.73 -8.06
C TYR A 106 10.00 -6.42 -6.70
N VAL A 107 8.76 -6.65 -6.27
CA VAL A 107 8.44 -7.36 -5.01
C VAL A 107 9.02 -8.79 -4.97
N CYS A 108 9.05 -9.48 -6.12
CA CYS A 108 9.69 -10.80 -6.21
C CYS A 108 11.22 -10.76 -5.94
N SER A 109 11.89 -9.65 -6.22
CA SER A 109 13.35 -9.51 -6.10
C SER A 109 13.82 -8.75 -4.85
N HIS A 110 12.90 -8.10 -4.13
CA HIS A 110 13.20 -7.26 -2.96
C HIS A 110 12.26 -7.61 -1.81
N PRO A 111 12.73 -8.35 -0.78
CA PRO A 111 11.93 -8.63 0.40
C PRO A 111 11.64 -7.36 1.18
N SER A 112 10.43 -7.27 1.74
CA SER A 112 10.14 -6.32 2.80
C SER A 112 11.09 -6.58 3.99
N PRO A 113 11.57 -5.54 4.66
CA PRO A 113 12.43 -5.68 5.82
C PRO A 113 11.70 -6.45 6.91
N SER A 114 12.35 -7.50 7.42
CA SER A 114 11.87 -8.34 8.52
C SER A 114 11.96 -7.65 9.88
#